data_AF-A0AAN8HIJ2-F1
#
_entry.id   AF-A0AAN8HIJ2-F1
#
_cell.length_a   1.000
_cell.length_b   1.000
_cell.length_c   1.000
_cell.angle_alpha   90.00
_cell.angle_beta   90.00
_cell.angle_gamma   90.00
#
_symmetry.space_group_name_H-M   'P 1'
#
loop_
_entity.id
_entity.type
_entity.pdbx_description
1 polymer ?
#
loop_
_entity_poly.entity_id
_entity_poly.type
_entity_poly.pdbx_seq_one_letter_code
_entity_poly.pdbx_strand_id
1 'polypeptide(L)'
;MESAIKEVRSLGTENFKIKNAFEECLEQLETLKRENKNLQHEIMDLTEQLGETGKAIHELEKSKKQAEQEKLEAQTVLEEAEASLEHNESQILRVQLELNQVKGEVDKKISEKDEEIEQLKRNSQRVMDTMRSNLDAEVRSRNDALRVKKKMEGDLNEMEIQLSHSNRQAAESQKQLRNVQGQLKAEMEEIRAALEQPERSRKLVEQELLDARERVQLLHSQNTSLLNSRKKMEADLSHVQGEVDNSVQVSRNAEEKAKKAITDAAMMAEELKKEQDTSAHLERMKKNLDVMVKDLQQRLGEAENLAMKGGKKQLQKLEARVTELETELEAEQRHGSDAVKGVRKYERKIKELTYQSDEDKKNVIRLQDLVDIFQLKIKAYERQAEEAEEQANTHLAKLREVQSHLEEAEECADIAESQINKMKVKGGDLGKRAKDSGE
;
A
#
# COMPACT_ATOMS: atom_id res chain seq x y z
N MET A 1 68.00 -215.69 -41.26
CA MET A 1 67.31 -215.09 -40.09
C MET A 1 67.72 -213.65 -39.84
N GLU A 2 69.01 -213.33 -39.68
CA GLU A 2 69.47 -211.99 -39.22
C GLU A 2 68.94 -210.80 -40.04
N SER A 3 68.80 -210.91 -41.36
CA SER A 3 68.29 -209.83 -42.22
C SER A 3 66.92 -209.30 -41.75
N ALA A 4 65.97 -210.19 -41.47
CA ALA A 4 64.61 -209.82 -41.03
C ALA A 4 64.61 -209.16 -39.64
N ILE A 5 65.53 -209.54 -38.74
CA ILE A 5 65.67 -208.90 -37.42
C ILE A 5 66.20 -207.46 -37.57
N LYS A 6 67.08 -207.23 -38.55
CA LYS A 6 67.61 -205.90 -38.88
C LYS A 6 66.52 -205.01 -39.49
N GLU A 7 65.71 -205.57 -40.37
CA GLU A 7 64.57 -204.92 -41.04
C GLU A 7 63.46 -204.53 -40.04
N VAL A 8 63.06 -205.43 -39.12
CA VAL A 8 62.09 -205.12 -38.05
C VAL A 8 62.58 -203.98 -37.13
N ARG A 9 63.89 -203.89 -36.85
CA ARG A 9 64.47 -202.76 -36.09
C ARG A 9 64.49 -201.46 -36.90
N SER A 10 64.67 -201.53 -38.21
CA SER A 10 64.56 -200.37 -39.11
C SER A 10 63.13 -199.84 -39.10
N LEU A 11 62.15 -200.69 -39.39
CA LEU A 11 60.73 -200.34 -39.39
C LEU A 11 60.24 -199.85 -38.01
N GLY A 12 60.76 -200.41 -36.92
CA GLY A 12 60.45 -199.94 -35.56
C GLY A 12 60.97 -198.52 -35.26
N THR A 13 62.18 -198.18 -35.70
CA THR A 13 62.73 -196.82 -35.53
C THR A 13 62.13 -195.82 -36.51
N GLU A 14 61.72 -196.26 -37.70
CA GLU A 14 60.98 -195.46 -38.68
C GLU A 14 59.55 -195.17 -38.20
N ASN A 15 58.84 -196.17 -37.63
CA ASN A 15 57.54 -195.98 -36.98
C ASN A 15 57.62 -194.99 -35.81
N PHE A 16 58.68 -195.07 -34.99
CA PHE A 16 58.89 -194.11 -33.89
C PHE A 16 59.12 -192.68 -34.40
N LYS A 17 59.93 -192.49 -35.46
CA LYS A 17 60.10 -191.19 -36.11
C LYS A 17 58.77 -190.64 -36.66
N ILE A 18 57.97 -191.48 -37.31
CA ILE A 18 56.66 -191.08 -37.85
C ILE A 18 55.70 -190.69 -36.73
N LYS A 19 55.72 -191.38 -35.57
CA LYS A 19 54.94 -190.99 -34.39
C LYS A 19 55.38 -189.65 -33.81
N ASN A 20 56.67 -189.45 -33.57
CA ASN A 20 57.20 -188.17 -33.13
C ASN A 20 56.81 -187.03 -34.08
N ALA A 21 56.99 -187.21 -35.40
CA ALA A 21 56.60 -186.21 -36.38
C ALA A 21 55.09 -185.95 -36.43
N PHE A 22 54.25 -186.95 -36.14
CA PHE A 22 52.81 -186.80 -36.05
C PHE A 22 52.36 -186.08 -34.76
N GLU A 23 53.00 -186.38 -33.63
CA GLU A 23 52.79 -185.68 -32.35
C GLU A 23 53.26 -184.22 -32.45
N GLU A 24 54.42 -183.97 -33.06
CA GLU A 24 54.94 -182.63 -33.38
C GLU A 24 54.03 -181.85 -34.34
N CYS A 25 53.44 -182.51 -35.35
CA CYS A 25 52.40 -181.91 -36.20
C CYS A 25 51.08 -181.64 -35.44
N LEU A 26 50.75 -182.42 -34.41
CA LEU A 26 49.57 -182.17 -33.56
C LEU A 26 49.81 -181.00 -32.61
N GLU A 27 51.01 -180.85 -32.04
CA GLU A 27 51.38 -179.66 -31.27
C GLU A 27 51.39 -178.40 -32.14
N GLN A 28 51.90 -178.48 -33.37
CA GLN A 28 51.81 -177.39 -34.36
C GLN A 28 50.35 -177.06 -34.72
N LEU A 29 49.47 -178.07 -34.83
CA LEU A 29 48.04 -177.85 -35.06
C LEU A 29 47.34 -177.24 -33.83
N GLU A 30 47.80 -177.54 -32.61
CA GLU A 30 47.29 -176.89 -31.39
C GLU A 30 47.77 -175.45 -31.25
N THR A 31 49.05 -175.15 -31.52
CA THR A 31 49.56 -173.77 -31.49
C THR A 31 48.87 -172.91 -32.53
N LEU A 32 48.74 -173.39 -33.78
CA LEU A 32 47.97 -172.69 -34.83
C LEU A 32 46.49 -172.48 -34.44
N LYS A 33 45.87 -173.41 -33.71
CA LYS A 33 44.50 -173.22 -33.18
C LYS A 33 44.43 -172.18 -32.05
N ARG A 34 45.48 -172.04 -31.24
CA ARG A 34 45.58 -171.00 -30.21
C ARG A 34 45.84 -169.63 -30.85
N GLU A 35 46.76 -169.54 -31.80
CA GLU A 35 47.03 -168.32 -32.58
C GLU A 35 45.79 -167.84 -33.34
N ASN A 36 45.08 -168.73 -34.04
CA ASN A 36 43.84 -168.39 -34.74
C ASN A 36 42.75 -167.91 -33.78
N LYS A 37 42.65 -168.49 -32.57
CA LYS A 37 41.77 -167.96 -31.51
C LYS A 37 42.19 -166.59 -31.01
N ASN A 38 43.49 -166.34 -30.83
CA ASN A 38 44.00 -165.04 -30.40
C ASN A 38 43.71 -163.98 -31.46
N LEU A 39 44.00 -164.26 -32.74
CA LEU A 39 43.68 -163.39 -33.87
C LEU A 39 42.16 -163.14 -33.99
N GLN A 40 41.31 -164.12 -33.68
CA GLN A 40 39.85 -163.93 -33.63
C GLN A 40 39.41 -162.99 -32.49
N HIS A 41 40.09 -163.00 -31.35
CA HIS A 41 39.83 -162.03 -30.27
C HIS A 41 40.36 -160.64 -30.67
N GLU A 42 41.59 -160.55 -31.19
CA GLU A 42 42.16 -159.28 -31.67
C GLU A 42 41.31 -158.62 -32.77
N ILE A 43 40.76 -159.41 -33.71
CA ILE A 43 39.79 -158.92 -34.71
C ILE A 43 38.49 -158.45 -34.06
N MET A 44 38.00 -159.13 -33.03
CA MET A 44 36.78 -158.75 -32.29
C MET A 44 36.99 -157.45 -31.53
N ASP A 45 38.07 -157.34 -30.76
CA ASP A 45 38.47 -156.18 -29.98
C ASP A 45 38.67 -154.95 -30.88
N LEU A 46 39.37 -155.11 -32.02
CA LEU A 46 39.53 -154.06 -33.03
C LEU A 46 38.20 -153.67 -33.69
N THR A 47 37.27 -154.61 -33.86
CA THR A 47 35.93 -154.32 -34.41
C THR A 47 35.07 -153.54 -33.41
N GLU A 48 35.15 -153.88 -32.12
CA GLU A 48 34.49 -153.11 -31.07
C GLU A 48 35.10 -151.70 -30.95
N GLN A 49 36.42 -151.58 -30.94
CA GLN A 49 37.14 -150.30 -30.93
C GLN A 49 36.83 -149.42 -32.15
N LEU A 50 36.62 -150.01 -33.33
CA LEU A 50 36.14 -149.30 -34.52
C LEU A 50 34.69 -148.82 -34.35
N GLY A 51 33.83 -149.62 -33.70
CA GLY A 51 32.47 -149.22 -33.33
C GLY A 51 32.42 -148.09 -32.31
N GLU A 52 33.31 -148.09 -31.32
CA GLU A 52 33.44 -147.03 -30.32
C GLU A 52 34.01 -145.74 -30.91
N THR A 53 35.09 -145.82 -31.70
CA THR A 53 35.64 -144.64 -32.39
C THR A 53 34.65 -144.05 -33.40
N GLY A 54 33.84 -144.88 -34.07
CA GLY A 54 32.72 -144.41 -34.90
C GLY A 54 31.67 -143.59 -34.13
N LYS A 55 31.29 -144.04 -32.91
CA LYS A 55 30.40 -143.26 -32.02
C LYS A 55 31.07 -141.96 -31.57
N ALA A 56 32.32 -142.03 -31.12
CA ALA A 56 33.07 -140.86 -30.66
C ALA A 56 33.24 -139.79 -31.75
N ILE A 57 33.48 -140.21 -33.01
CA ILE A 57 33.49 -139.31 -34.17
C ILE A 57 32.14 -138.63 -34.35
N HIS A 58 31.03 -139.36 -34.26
CA HIS A 58 29.69 -138.78 -34.42
C HIS A 58 29.31 -137.82 -33.27
N GLU A 59 29.71 -138.14 -32.03
CA GLU A 59 29.55 -137.24 -30.89
C GLU A 59 30.41 -135.97 -31.02
N LEU A 60 31.64 -136.10 -31.54
CA LEU A 60 32.50 -134.97 -31.89
C LEU A 60 31.92 -134.13 -33.03
N GLU A 61 31.34 -134.72 -34.08
CA GLU A 61 30.65 -133.97 -35.14
C GLU A 61 29.44 -133.19 -34.60
N LYS A 62 28.66 -133.81 -33.70
CA LYS A 62 27.51 -133.18 -33.05
C LYS A 62 27.96 -132.03 -32.14
N SER A 63 28.98 -132.25 -31.32
CA SER A 63 29.58 -131.23 -30.45
C SER A 63 30.18 -130.08 -31.27
N LYS A 64 30.85 -130.39 -32.39
CA LYS A 64 31.36 -129.39 -33.32
C LYS A 64 30.23 -128.53 -33.90
N LYS A 65 29.15 -129.12 -34.41
CA LYS A 65 28.00 -128.38 -34.96
C LYS A 65 27.32 -127.50 -33.91
N GLN A 66 27.20 -128.00 -32.68
CA GLN A 66 26.70 -127.23 -31.54
C GLN A 66 27.59 -126.01 -31.26
N ALA A 67 28.92 -126.20 -31.20
CA ALA A 67 29.87 -125.10 -30.99
C ALA A 67 29.93 -124.12 -32.18
N GLU A 68 29.74 -124.57 -33.42
CA GLU A 68 29.62 -123.71 -34.60
C GLU A 68 28.34 -122.87 -34.56
N GLN A 69 27.22 -123.40 -34.04
CA GLN A 69 26.00 -122.65 -33.81
C GLN A 69 26.13 -121.67 -32.63
N GLU A 70 26.65 -122.10 -31.48
CA GLU A 70 26.89 -121.24 -30.31
C GLU A 70 27.84 -120.07 -30.64
N LYS A 71 28.85 -120.31 -31.50
CA LYS A 71 29.71 -119.26 -32.05
C LYS A 71 28.93 -118.24 -32.90
N LEU A 72 28.01 -118.70 -33.76
CA LEU A 72 27.19 -117.80 -34.59
C LEU A 72 26.22 -116.97 -33.73
N GLU A 73 25.57 -117.60 -32.76
CA GLU A 73 24.67 -116.92 -31.81
C GLU A 73 25.44 -115.88 -30.97
N ALA A 74 26.61 -116.25 -30.44
CA ALA A 74 27.50 -115.32 -29.72
C ALA A 74 28.00 -114.17 -30.62
N GLN A 75 28.27 -114.42 -31.90
CA GLN A 75 28.64 -113.37 -32.85
C GLN A 75 27.48 -112.41 -33.12
N THR A 76 26.25 -112.89 -33.31
CA THR A 76 25.08 -112.00 -33.49
C THR A 76 24.80 -111.15 -32.25
N VAL A 77 24.96 -111.72 -31.03
CA VAL A 77 24.82 -110.95 -29.78
C VAL A 77 25.93 -109.91 -29.60
N LEU A 78 27.14 -110.17 -30.09
CA LEU A 78 28.22 -109.18 -30.12
C LEU A 78 27.90 -108.03 -31.08
N GLU A 79 27.48 -108.34 -32.31
CA GLU A 79 27.13 -107.34 -33.33
C GLU A 79 25.95 -106.44 -32.87
N GLU A 80 24.94 -107.01 -32.17
CA GLU A 80 23.86 -106.24 -31.53
C GLU A 80 24.37 -105.34 -30.38
N ALA A 81 25.31 -105.84 -29.57
CA ALA A 81 25.91 -105.07 -28.46
C ALA A 81 26.79 -103.93 -28.96
N GLU A 82 27.55 -104.14 -30.03
CA GLU A 82 28.38 -103.11 -30.68
C GLU A 82 27.51 -102.01 -31.31
N ALA A 83 26.46 -102.36 -32.05
CA ALA A 83 25.49 -101.38 -32.59
C ALA A 83 24.78 -100.58 -31.48
N SER A 84 24.48 -101.23 -30.34
CA SER A 84 23.93 -100.56 -29.15
C SER A 84 24.95 -99.60 -28.52
N LEU A 85 26.23 -99.97 -28.47
CA LEU A 85 27.30 -99.11 -27.96
C LEU A 85 27.47 -97.85 -28.85
N GLU A 86 27.59 -98.01 -30.18
CA GLU A 86 27.68 -96.88 -31.12
C GLU A 86 26.49 -95.92 -30.99
N HIS A 87 25.28 -96.46 -30.77
CA HIS A 87 24.09 -95.64 -30.55
C HIS A 87 24.18 -94.82 -29.25
N ASN A 88 24.63 -95.44 -28.16
CA ASN A 88 24.80 -94.75 -26.87
C ASN A 88 25.92 -93.70 -26.93
N GLU A 89 27.05 -93.98 -27.58
CA GLU A 89 28.10 -92.98 -27.82
C GLU A 89 27.58 -91.80 -28.66
N SER A 90 26.78 -92.08 -29.69
CA SER A 90 26.12 -91.06 -30.53
C SER A 90 25.08 -90.23 -29.76
N GLN A 91 24.47 -90.76 -28.70
CA GLN A 91 23.63 -89.98 -27.78
C GLN A 91 24.49 -89.12 -26.84
N ILE A 92 25.54 -89.69 -26.24
CA ILE A 92 26.46 -88.99 -25.32
C ILE A 92 27.09 -87.77 -26.01
N LEU A 93 27.57 -87.92 -27.25
CA LEU A 93 28.15 -86.82 -28.01
C LEU A 93 27.16 -85.66 -28.23
N ARG A 94 25.90 -85.99 -28.50
CA ARG A 94 24.81 -85.02 -28.72
C ARG A 94 24.48 -84.25 -27.45
N VAL A 95 24.32 -84.97 -26.33
CA VAL A 95 24.10 -84.35 -25.00
C VAL A 95 25.29 -83.49 -24.59
N GLN A 96 26.53 -83.87 -24.93
CA GLN A 96 27.71 -83.03 -24.68
C GLN A 96 27.74 -81.77 -25.55
N LEU A 97 27.27 -81.80 -26.79
CA LEU A 97 27.13 -80.60 -27.62
C LEU A 97 26.05 -79.66 -27.07
N GLU A 98 24.87 -80.21 -26.71
CA GLU A 98 23.78 -79.46 -26.09
C GLU A 98 24.22 -78.82 -24.75
N LEU A 99 24.93 -79.58 -23.89
CA LEU A 99 25.47 -79.07 -22.63
C LEU A 99 26.47 -77.92 -22.84
N ASN A 100 27.35 -78.02 -23.84
CA ASN A 100 28.30 -76.94 -24.16
C ASN A 100 27.60 -75.71 -24.74
N GLN A 101 26.55 -75.87 -25.56
CA GLN A 101 25.73 -74.75 -26.03
C GLN A 101 25.01 -74.06 -24.87
N VAL A 102 24.28 -74.82 -24.04
CA VAL A 102 23.56 -74.28 -22.88
C VAL A 102 24.50 -73.57 -21.92
N LYS A 103 25.71 -74.11 -21.69
CA LYS A 103 26.75 -73.43 -20.91
C LYS A 103 27.15 -72.10 -21.52
N GLY A 104 27.47 -72.06 -22.82
CA GLY A 104 27.82 -70.81 -23.50
C GLY A 104 26.69 -69.76 -23.50
N GLU A 105 25.44 -70.20 -23.59
CA GLU A 105 24.28 -69.32 -23.44
C GLU A 105 24.12 -68.77 -22.01
N VAL A 106 24.42 -69.58 -20.98
CA VAL A 106 24.41 -69.14 -19.58
C VAL A 106 25.56 -68.17 -19.30
N ASP A 107 26.78 -68.49 -19.73
CA ASP A 107 27.96 -67.61 -19.57
C ASP A 107 27.72 -66.24 -20.26
N LYS A 108 27.09 -66.23 -21.44
CA LYS A 108 26.68 -65.00 -22.14
C LYS A 108 25.61 -64.21 -21.37
N LYS A 109 24.56 -64.86 -20.87
CA LYS A 109 23.50 -64.23 -20.05
C LYS A 109 24.04 -63.67 -18.73
N ILE A 110 25.06 -64.29 -18.13
CA ILE A 110 25.76 -63.76 -16.95
C ILE A 110 26.49 -62.46 -17.32
N SER A 111 27.30 -62.47 -18.39
CA SER A 111 28.01 -61.27 -18.86
C SER A 111 27.06 -60.10 -19.17
N GLU A 112 25.93 -60.36 -19.84
CA GLU A 112 24.90 -59.36 -20.12
C GLU A 112 24.30 -58.76 -18.82
N LYS A 113 24.11 -59.58 -17.78
CA LYS A 113 23.57 -59.12 -16.50
C LYS A 113 24.60 -58.38 -15.65
N ASP A 114 25.87 -58.76 -15.68
CA ASP A 114 26.94 -57.99 -15.03
C ASP A 114 27.11 -56.61 -15.69
N GLU A 115 26.99 -56.51 -17.03
CA GLU A 115 26.98 -55.22 -17.74
C GLU A 115 25.77 -54.34 -17.38
N GLU A 116 24.56 -54.91 -17.32
CA GLU A 116 23.36 -54.20 -16.84
C GLU A 116 23.54 -53.68 -15.40
N ILE A 117 24.04 -54.53 -14.49
CA ILE A 117 24.29 -54.19 -13.09
C ILE A 117 25.32 -53.06 -12.97
N GLU A 118 26.39 -53.11 -13.75
CA GLU A 118 27.39 -52.05 -13.79
C GLU A 118 26.85 -50.74 -14.39
N GLN A 119 26.01 -50.79 -15.42
CA GLN A 119 25.34 -49.61 -15.96
C GLN A 119 24.39 -48.98 -14.93
N LEU A 120 23.63 -49.80 -14.21
CA LEU A 120 22.74 -49.36 -13.13
C LEU A 120 23.52 -48.73 -11.97
N LYS A 121 24.63 -49.32 -11.52
CA LYS A 121 25.52 -48.72 -10.50
C LYS A 121 26.02 -47.33 -10.93
N ARG A 122 26.53 -47.21 -12.16
CA ARG A 122 27.04 -45.93 -12.71
C ARG A 122 25.95 -44.86 -12.80
N ASN A 123 24.72 -45.25 -13.19
CA ASN A 123 23.60 -44.33 -13.26
C ASN A 123 23.15 -43.88 -11.86
N SER A 124 22.99 -44.80 -10.91
CA SER A 124 22.68 -44.48 -9.51
C SER A 124 23.74 -43.58 -8.87
N GLN A 125 25.03 -43.84 -9.14
CA GLN A 125 26.13 -43.01 -8.66
C GLN A 125 26.03 -41.57 -9.17
N ARG A 126 25.82 -41.36 -10.48
CA ARG A 126 25.60 -40.02 -11.08
C ARG A 126 24.42 -39.28 -10.45
N VAL A 127 23.33 -39.99 -10.15
CA VAL A 127 22.15 -39.40 -9.47
C VAL A 127 22.50 -38.99 -8.04
N MET A 128 23.20 -39.83 -7.28
CA MET A 128 23.67 -39.49 -5.92
C MET A 128 24.62 -38.29 -5.91
N ASP A 129 25.58 -38.24 -6.83
CA ASP A 129 26.52 -37.11 -6.94
C ASP A 129 25.81 -35.80 -7.34
N THR A 130 24.80 -35.89 -8.22
CA THR A 130 23.96 -34.74 -8.59
C THR A 130 23.12 -34.25 -7.40
N MET A 131 22.46 -35.16 -6.67
CA MET A 131 21.70 -34.82 -5.45
C MET A 131 22.60 -34.21 -4.38
N ARG A 132 23.82 -34.72 -4.22
CA ARG A 132 24.83 -34.19 -3.29
C ARG A 132 25.25 -32.77 -3.67
N SER A 133 25.55 -32.53 -4.95
CA SER A 133 25.87 -31.19 -5.45
C SER A 133 24.73 -30.19 -5.22
N ASN A 134 23.49 -30.62 -5.43
CA ASN A 134 22.31 -29.78 -5.18
C ASN A 134 22.14 -29.47 -3.68
N LEU A 135 22.36 -30.45 -2.80
CA LEU A 135 22.31 -30.26 -1.35
C LEU A 135 23.42 -29.32 -0.85
N ASP A 136 24.65 -29.47 -1.36
CA ASP A 136 25.77 -28.58 -1.03
C ASP A 136 25.55 -27.14 -1.52
N ALA A 137 24.84 -26.95 -2.65
CA ALA A 137 24.43 -25.63 -3.13
C ALA A 137 23.34 -25.01 -2.25
N GLU A 138 22.31 -25.78 -1.90
CA GLU A 138 21.22 -25.33 -1.03
C GLU A 138 21.72 -24.97 0.39
N VAL A 139 22.64 -25.76 0.95
CA VAL A 139 23.28 -25.46 2.24
C VAL A 139 24.06 -24.13 2.18
N ARG A 140 24.74 -23.82 1.07
CA ARG A 140 25.41 -22.51 0.88
C ARG A 140 24.38 -21.38 0.83
N SER A 141 23.40 -21.48 -0.06
CA SER A 141 22.30 -20.52 -0.24
C SER A 141 21.62 -20.17 1.10
N ARG A 142 21.20 -21.20 1.85
CA ARG A 142 20.60 -21.07 3.18
C ARG A 142 21.52 -20.39 4.20
N ASN A 143 22.83 -20.67 4.17
CA ASN A 143 23.78 -20.08 5.10
C ASN A 143 24.06 -18.59 4.79
N ASP A 144 24.05 -18.19 3.51
CA ASP A 144 24.15 -16.78 3.12
C ASP A 144 22.84 -16.02 3.38
N ALA A 145 21.68 -16.64 3.17
CA ALA A 145 20.39 -16.08 3.61
C ALA A 145 20.36 -15.86 5.14
N LEU A 146 20.93 -16.79 5.94
CA LEU A 146 21.08 -16.63 7.39
C LEU A 146 22.04 -15.49 7.78
N ARG A 147 23.09 -15.21 6.99
CA ARG A 147 23.96 -14.05 7.18
C ARG A 147 23.24 -12.74 6.90
N VAL A 148 22.52 -12.65 5.78
CA VAL A 148 21.70 -11.48 5.42
C VAL A 148 20.64 -11.23 6.49
N LYS A 149 19.91 -12.27 6.92
CA LYS A 149 18.94 -12.18 8.02
C LYS A 149 19.57 -11.59 9.27
N LYS A 150 20.69 -12.15 9.76
CA LYS A 150 21.37 -11.67 10.97
C LYS A 150 21.83 -10.22 10.85
N LYS A 151 22.24 -9.79 9.65
CA LYS A 151 22.57 -8.38 9.40
C LYS A 151 21.31 -7.50 9.51
N MET A 152 20.21 -7.88 8.86
CA MET A 152 18.95 -7.12 8.92
C MET A 152 18.37 -7.08 10.35
N GLU A 153 18.52 -8.14 11.15
CA GLU A 153 18.19 -8.13 12.57
C GLU A 153 19.07 -7.12 13.35
N GLY A 154 20.37 -7.02 13.03
CA GLY A 154 21.26 -5.99 13.59
C GLY A 154 20.90 -4.56 13.16
N ASP A 155 20.75 -4.34 11.86
CA ASP A 155 20.37 -3.05 11.25
C ASP A 155 19.03 -2.55 11.84
N LEU A 156 18.05 -3.44 12.08
CA LEU A 156 16.77 -3.12 12.72
C LEU A 156 16.90 -2.75 14.20
N ASN A 157 17.69 -3.49 14.99
CA ASN A 157 17.95 -3.15 16.39
C ASN A 157 18.61 -1.76 16.52
N GLU A 158 19.50 -1.39 15.60
CA GLU A 158 20.09 -0.04 15.59
C GLU A 158 19.04 1.04 15.28
N MET A 159 18.15 0.81 14.31
CA MET A 159 17.04 1.73 14.02
C MET A 159 16.08 1.88 15.21
N GLU A 160 15.78 0.83 15.96
CA GLU A 160 14.96 0.92 17.17
C GLU A 160 15.64 1.77 18.26
N ILE A 161 16.95 1.64 18.45
CA ILE A 161 17.73 2.46 19.37
C ILE A 161 17.74 3.93 18.94
N GLN A 162 17.96 4.21 17.65
CA GLN A 162 17.92 5.57 17.09
C GLN A 162 16.52 6.21 17.23
N LEU A 163 15.45 5.46 16.93
CA LEU A 163 14.07 5.91 17.09
C LEU A 163 13.72 6.18 18.56
N SER A 164 14.16 5.32 19.48
CA SER A 164 14.01 5.51 20.93
C SER A 164 14.71 6.78 21.42
N HIS A 165 15.93 7.03 20.95
CA HIS A 165 16.67 8.26 21.25
C HIS A 165 15.96 9.51 20.70
N SER A 166 15.53 9.49 19.44
CA SER A 166 14.78 10.59 18.80
C SER A 166 13.46 10.88 19.52
N ASN A 167 12.70 9.85 19.88
CA ASN A 167 11.45 10.00 20.64
C ASN A 167 11.69 10.61 22.03
N ARG A 168 12.78 10.22 22.71
CA ARG A 168 13.17 10.82 23.98
C ARG A 168 13.54 12.30 23.81
N GLN A 169 14.35 12.64 22.81
CA GLN A 169 14.74 14.02 22.52
C GLN A 169 13.51 14.89 22.19
N ALA A 170 12.55 14.36 21.42
CA ALA A 170 11.29 15.02 21.13
C ALA A 170 10.43 15.25 22.39
N ALA A 171 10.33 14.27 23.29
CA ALA A 171 9.61 14.40 24.55
C ALA A 171 10.26 15.42 25.51
N GLU A 172 11.59 15.43 25.60
CA GLU A 172 12.35 16.42 26.39
C GLU A 172 12.19 17.83 25.78
N SER A 173 12.18 17.96 24.45
CA SER A 173 11.92 19.22 23.74
C SER A 173 10.48 19.73 23.95
N GLN A 174 9.47 18.85 23.90
CA GLN A 174 8.08 19.21 24.21
C GLN A 174 7.92 19.67 25.67
N LYS A 175 8.65 19.04 26.61
CA LYS A 175 8.66 19.46 28.01
C LYS A 175 9.27 20.86 28.18
N GLN A 176 10.39 21.14 27.51
CA GLN A 176 10.98 22.48 27.48
C GLN A 176 10.02 23.52 26.90
N LEU A 177 9.37 23.23 25.77
CA LEU A 177 8.38 24.11 25.15
C LEU A 177 7.22 24.44 26.10
N ARG A 178 6.66 23.44 26.79
CA ARG A 178 5.59 23.64 27.78
C ARG A 178 6.04 24.49 28.97
N ASN A 179 7.29 24.32 29.44
CA ASN A 179 7.85 25.15 30.50
C ASN A 179 7.95 26.62 30.06
N VAL A 180 8.52 26.88 28.87
CA VAL A 180 8.66 28.24 28.31
C VAL A 180 7.29 28.89 28.06
N GLN A 181 6.32 28.13 27.55
CA GLN A 181 4.93 28.61 27.42
C GLN A 181 4.30 28.97 28.78
N GLY A 182 4.60 28.20 29.83
CA GLY A 182 4.16 28.50 31.20
C GLY A 182 4.79 29.77 31.76
N GLN A 183 6.11 29.96 31.56
CA GLN A 183 6.84 31.16 31.96
C GLN A 183 6.31 32.41 31.24
N LEU A 184 6.22 32.37 29.90
CA LEU A 184 5.70 33.47 29.10
C LEU A 184 4.25 33.83 29.48
N LYS A 185 3.41 32.84 29.81
CA LYS A 185 2.04 33.09 30.28
C LYS A 185 2.01 33.79 31.65
N ALA A 186 2.91 33.43 32.57
CA ALA A 186 3.05 34.10 33.85
C ALA A 186 3.54 35.55 33.68
N GLU A 187 4.57 35.78 32.86
CA GLU A 187 5.07 37.13 32.52
C GLU A 187 3.96 37.98 31.87
N MET A 188 3.16 37.42 30.95
CA MET A 188 2.00 38.12 30.37
C MET A 188 0.92 38.46 31.39
N GLU A 189 0.71 37.65 32.42
CA GLU A 189 -0.25 37.91 33.50
C GLU A 189 0.28 38.97 34.49
N GLU A 190 1.59 38.95 34.79
CA GLU A 190 2.27 39.98 35.58
C GLU A 190 2.26 41.34 34.87
N ILE A 191 2.62 41.40 33.58
CA ILE A 191 2.61 42.63 32.78
C ILE A 191 1.18 43.21 32.68
N ARG A 192 0.15 42.35 32.57
CA ARG A 192 -1.25 42.81 32.61
C ARG A 192 -1.62 43.42 33.96
N ALA A 193 -1.27 42.77 35.07
CA ALA A 193 -1.51 43.32 36.40
C ALA A 193 -0.76 44.66 36.62
N ALA A 194 0.49 44.75 36.15
CA ALA A 194 1.31 45.94 36.18
C ALA A 194 0.80 47.09 35.27
N LEU A 195 -0.02 46.78 34.26
CA LEU A 195 -0.70 47.78 33.40
C LEU A 195 -2.06 48.20 33.97
N GLU A 196 -2.83 47.28 34.54
CA GLU A 196 -4.13 47.57 35.14
C GLU A 196 -4.02 48.52 36.35
N GLN A 197 -2.96 48.41 37.16
CA GLN A 197 -2.74 49.30 38.31
C GLN A 197 -2.63 50.78 37.91
N PRO A 198 -1.69 51.21 37.05
CA PRO A 198 -1.61 52.60 36.61
C PRO A 198 -2.84 53.02 35.79
N GLU A 199 -3.53 52.12 35.08
CA GLU A 199 -4.82 52.46 34.45
C GLU A 199 -5.90 52.83 35.48
N ARG A 200 -5.98 52.12 36.60
CA ARG A 200 -6.91 52.41 37.72
C ARG A 200 -6.54 53.73 38.39
N SER A 201 -5.25 53.94 38.69
CA SER A 201 -4.77 55.22 39.24
C SER A 201 -4.99 56.40 38.30
N ARG A 202 -4.79 56.22 36.99
CA ARG A 202 -5.03 57.25 35.96
C ARG A 202 -6.51 57.64 35.92
N LYS A 203 -7.43 56.67 35.98
CA LYS A 203 -8.88 56.92 36.05
C LYS A 203 -9.29 57.67 37.32
N LEU A 204 -8.66 57.37 38.47
CA LEU A 204 -8.87 58.12 39.72
C LEU A 204 -8.45 59.60 39.56
N VAL A 205 -7.23 59.84 39.08
CA VAL A 205 -6.69 61.20 38.89
C VAL A 205 -7.46 61.97 37.79
N GLU A 206 -7.97 61.30 36.77
CA GLU A 206 -8.87 61.92 35.78
C GLU A 206 -10.21 62.37 36.39
N GLN A 207 -10.76 61.62 37.34
CA GLN A 207 -11.95 62.02 38.10
C GLN A 207 -11.65 63.20 39.04
N GLU A 208 -10.58 63.11 39.84
CA GLU A 208 -10.16 64.21 40.73
C GLU A 208 -9.90 65.52 39.94
N LEU A 209 -9.33 65.41 38.74
CA LEU A 209 -9.14 66.55 37.82
C LEU A 209 -10.46 67.09 37.26
N LEU A 210 -11.46 66.24 37.03
CA LEU A 210 -12.80 66.66 36.58
C LEU A 210 -13.54 67.38 37.72
N ASP A 211 -13.58 66.80 38.91
CA ASP A 211 -14.18 67.39 40.11
C ASP A 211 -13.54 68.76 40.43
N ALA A 212 -12.20 68.86 40.31
CA ALA A 212 -11.47 70.11 40.47
C ALA A 212 -11.82 71.15 39.38
N ARG A 213 -12.03 70.74 38.13
CA ARG A 213 -12.47 71.63 37.04
C ARG A 213 -13.88 72.16 37.28
N GLU A 214 -14.82 71.31 37.69
CA GLU A 214 -16.17 71.75 38.07
C GLU A 214 -16.13 72.72 39.24
N ARG A 215 -15.30 72.45 40.26
CA ARG A 215 -15.08 73.37 41.38
C ARG A 215 -14.52 74.72 40.94
N VAL A 216 -13.59 74.75 39.99
CA VAL A 216 -13.05 75.99 39.40
C VAL A 216 -14.11 76.74 38.59
N GLN A 217 -14.94 76.06 37.80
CA GLN A 217 -16.05 76.68 37.06
C GLN A 217 -17.10 77.31 38.01
N LEU A 218 -17.45 76.61 39.10
CA LEU A 218 -18.35 77.13 40.12
C LEU A 218 -17.77 78.37 40.83
N LEU A 219 -16.48 78.36 41.17
CA LEU A 219 -15.81 79.53 41.76
C LEU A 219 -15.71 80.69 40.76
N HIS A 220 -15.53 80.41 39.46
CA HIS A 220 -15.50 81.43 38.41
C HIS A 220 -16.86 82.11 38.20
N SER A 221 -17.96 81.34 38.19
CA SER A 221 -19.32 81.90 38.06
C SER A 221 -19.73 82.68 39.31
N GLN A 222 -19.37 82.20 40.51
CA GLN A 222 -19.53 82.94 41.77
C GLN A 222 -18.75 84.26 41.77
N ASN A 223 -17.47 84.24 41.38
CA ASN A 223 -16.63 85.44 41.31
C ASN A 223 -17.17 86.44 40.27
N THR A 224 -17.64 85.97 39.12
CA THR A 224 -18.29 86.81 38.09
C THR A 224 -19.57 87.47 38.62
N SER A 225 -20.40 86.73 39.37
CA SER A 225 -21.60 87.26 40.03
C SER A 225 -21.25 88.33 41.08
N LEU A 226 -20.26 88.05 41.94
CA LEU A 226 -19.75 89.00 42.94
C LEU A 226 -19.17 90.26 42.29
N LEU A 227 -18.43 90.13 41.18
CA LEU A 227 -17.86 91.26 40.43
C LEU A 227 -18.94 92.13 39.78
N ASN A 228 -20.02 91.52 39.26
CA ASN A 228 -21.17 92.25 38.73
C ASN A 228 -21.95 92.96 39.84
N SER A 229 -22.13 92.32 41.00
CA SER A 229 -22.71 92.94 42.19
C SER A 229 -21.86 94.13 42.66
N ARG A 230 -20.53 93.95 42.75
CA ARG A 230 -19.57 95.01 43.12
C ARG A 230 -19.66 96.20 42.16
N LYS A 231 -19.67 95.96 40.84
CA LYS A 231 -19.85 97.01 39.82
C LYS A 231 -21.17 97.77 39.98
N LYS A 232 -22.26 97.08 40.36
CA LYS A 232 -23.53 97.74 40.64
C LYS A 232 -23.40 98.64 41.88
N MET A 233 -22.85 98.13 42.97
CA MET A 233 -22.63 98.92 44.20
C MET A 233 -21.67 100.10 43.98
N GLU A 234 -20.67 99.96 43.10
CA GLU A 234 -19.78 101.06 42.65
C GLU A 234 -20.57 102.14 41.88
N ALA A 235 -21.49 101.74 40.99
CA ALA A 235 -22.35 102.68 40.26
C ALA A 235 -23.41 103.34 41.16
N ASP A 236 -24.07 102.57 42.04
CA ASP A 236 -25.04 103.07 43.02
C ASP A 236 -24.36 104.08 43.98
N LEU A 237 -23.13 103.80 44.44
CA LEU A 237 -22.33 104.72 45.27
C LEU A 237 -21.91 105.98 44.48
N SER A 238 -21.50 105.84 43.22
CA SER A 238 -21.20 107.00 42.35
C SER A 238 -22.43 107.86 42.08
N HIS A 239 -23.63 107.27 42.03
CA HIS A 239 -24.88 108.01 41.89
C HIS A 239 -25.20 108.81 43.15
N VAL A 240 -25.13 108.18 44.33
CA VAL A 240 -25.34 108.85 45.63
C VAL A 240 -24.31 109.94 45.87
N GLN A 241 -23.04 109.76 45.49
CA GLN A 241 -22.03 110.82 45.55
C GLN A 241 -22.45 112.03 44.71
N GLY A 242 -22.94 111.80 43.49
CA GLY A 242 -23.50 112.86 42.64
C GLY A 242 -24.74 113.53 43.24
N GLU A 243 -25.62 112.80 43.93
CA GLU A 243 -26.75 113.41 44.67
C GLU A 243 -26.29 114.28 45.85
N VAL A 244 -25.26 113.83 46.59
CA VAL A 244 -24.64 114.60 47.66
C VAL A 244 -23.99 115.87 47.14
N ASP A 245 -23.22 115.80 46.05
CA ASP A 245 -22.56 116.98 45.45
C ASP A 245 -23.60 117.98 44.90
N ASN A 246 -24.67 117.49 44.26
CA ASN A 246 -25.81 118.32 43.86
C ASN A 246 -26.50 118.98 45.08
N SER A 247 -26.70 118.24 46.16
CA SER A 247 -27.31 118.75 47.40
C SER A 247 -26.43 119.82 48.07
N VAL A 248 -25.11 119.62 48.11
CA VAL A 248 -24.13 120.61 48.57
C VAL A 248 -24.15 121.86 47.69
N GLN A 249 -24.28 121.71 46.37
CA GLN A 249 -24.36 122.85 45.45
C GLN A 249 -25.70 123.61 45.58
N VAL A 250 -26.82 122.91 45.77
CA VAL A 250 -28.12 123.54 46.09
C VAL A 250 -28.06 124.28 47.44
N SER A 251 -27.42 123.69 48.44
CA SER A 251 -27.20 124.31 49.75
C SER A 251 -26.37 125.60 49.64
N ARG A 252 -25.25 125.58 48.92
CA ARG A 252 -24.44 126.78 48.63
C ARG A 252 -25.24 127.85 47.88
N ASN A 253 -26.02 127.46 46.87
CA ASN A 253 -26.88 128.39 46.13
C ASN A 253 -27.98 129.02 47.02
N ALA A 254 -28.47 128.29 48.03
CA ALA A 254 -29.38 128.82 49.05
C ALA A 254 -28.64 129.75 50.04
N GLU A 255 -27.41 129.43 50.42
CA GLU A 255 -26.54 130.25 51.28
C GLU A 255 -26.18 131.58 50.61
N GLU A 256 -25.87 131.60 49.31
CA GLU A 256 -25.66 132.83 48.54
C GLU A 256 -26.92 133.69 48.45
N LYS A 257 -28.09 133.07 48.23
CA LYS A 257 -29.39 133.78 48.25
C LYS A 257 -29.69 134.36 49.63
N ALA A 258 -29.39 133.63 50.71
CA ALA A 258 -29.53 134.13 52.08
C ALA A 258 -28.59 135.30 52.36
N LYS A 259 -27.31 135.21 51.94
CA LYS A 259 -26.35 136.33 52.04
C LYS A 259 -26.80 137.55 51.26
N LYS A 260 -27.35 137.39 50.06
CA LYS A 260 -28.00 138.50 49.32
C LYS A 260 -29.14 139.11 50.11
N ALA A 261 -30.12 138.31 50.53
CA ALA A 261 -31.27 138.81 51.30
C ALA A 261 -30.88 139.52 52.61
N ILE A 262 -29.82 139.07 53.29
CA ILE A 262 -29.25 139.75 54.47
C ILE A 262 -28.62 141.10 54.09
N THR A 263 -27.93 141.17 52.94
CA THR A 263 -27.34 142.43 52.43
C THR A 263 -28.43 143.41 52.00
N ASP A 264 -29.44 142.94 51.27
CA ASP A 264 -30.59 143.72 50.82
C ASP A 264 -31.39 144.25 52.03
N ALA A 265 -31.58 143.43 53.07
CA ALA A 265 -32.23 143.84 54.33
C ALA A 265 -31.40 144.87 55.13
N ALA A 266 -30.07 144.76 55.12
CA ALA A 266 -29.20 145.76 55.73
C ALA A 266 -29.26 147.11 54.99
N MET A 267 -29.31 147.09 53.66
CA MET A 267 -29.53 148.30 52.85
C MET A 267 -30.90 148.93 53.13
N MET A 268 -31.98 148.14 53.16
CA MET A 268 -33.32 148.63 53.51
C MET A 268 -33.36 149.24 54.93
N ALA A 269 -32.61 148.71 55.89
CA ALA A 269 -32.54 149.27 57.24
C ALA A 269 -31.80 150.63 57.28
N GLU A 270 -30.79 150.83 56.42
CA GLU A 270 -30.07 152.10 56.31
C GLU A 270 -30.84 153.14 55.48
N GLU A 271 -31.62 152.71 54.48
CA GLU A 271 -32.60 153.54 53.77
C GLU A 271 -33.74 153.98 54.69
N LEU A 272 -34.34 153.05 55.46
CA LEU A 272 -35.40 153.37 56.43
C LEU A 272 -34.94 154.38 57.49
N LYS A 273 -33.66 154.35 57.87
CA LYS A 273 -33.09 155.34 58.80
C LYS A 273 -32.98 156.74 58.17
N LYS A 274 -32.53 156.83 56.92
CA LYS A 274 -32.55 158.10 56.15
C LYS A 274 -33.98 158.62 55.97
N GLU A 275 -34.94 157.73 55.75
CA GLU A 275 -36.35 158.07 55.56
C GLU A 275 -37.03 158.58 56.85
N GLN A 276 -36.55 158.18 58.04
CA GLN A 276 -36.99 158.79 59.30
C GLN A 276 -36.47 160.23 59.46
N ASP A 277 -35.20 160.48 59.14
CA ASP A 277 -34.62 161.84 59.22
C ASP A 277 -35.24 162.80 58.18
N THR A 278 -35.57 162.33 56.97
CA THR A 278 -36.32 163.12 55.97
C THR A 278 -37.78 163.31 56.37
N SER A 279 -38.45 162.31 56.95
CA SER A 279 -39.83 162.43 57.46
C SER A 279 -39.95 163.51 58.53
N ALA A 280 -38.99 163.59 59.46
CA ALA A 280 -38.95 164.64 60.50
C ALA A 280 -38.69 166.06 59.94
N HIS A 281 -38.19 166.18 58.71
CA HIS A 281 -38.14 167.44 57.95
C HIS A 281 -39.46 167.69 57.21
N LEU A 282 -40.05 166.65 56.62
CA LEU A 282 -41.26 166.73 55.80
C LEU A 282 -42.53 167.05 56.61
N GLU A 283 -42.69 166.65 57.87
CA GLU A 283 -43.82 167.12 58.69
C GLU A 283 -43.88 168.65 58.83
N ARG A 284 -42.71 169.30 58.95
CA ARG A 284 -42.61 170.77 59.00
C ARG A 284 -42.94 171.43 57.65
N MET A 285 -42.70 170.72 56.55
CA MET A 285 -42.95 171.20 55.18
C MET A 285 -44.39 170.93 54.71
N LYS A 286 -45.00 169.83 55.16
CA LYS A 286 -46.39 169.41 54.89
C LYS A 286 -47.40 170.51 55.26
N LYS A 287 -47.18 171.17 56.40
CA LYS A 287 -48.02 172.28 56.89
C LYS A 287 -48.04 173.52 55.97
N ASN A 288 -47.10 173.62 55.02
CA ASN A 288 -47.06 174.62 53.95
C ASN A 288 -47.54 174.07 52.59
N LEU A 289 -47.69 172.75 52.43
CA LEU A 289 -48.02 172.08 51.16
C LEU A 289 -49.45 171.52 51.08
N ASP A 290 -50.20 171.48 52.19
CA ASP A 290 -51.66 171.25 52.19
C ASP A 290 -52.44 172.28 51.31
N VAL A 291 -51.79 173.37 50.91
CA VAL A 291 -52.31 174.39 49.98
C VAL A 291 -52.15 173.97 48.50
N MET A 292 -51.23 173.06 48.16
CA MET A 292 -50.75 172.84 46.79
C MET A 292 -51.08 171.46 46.19
N VAL A 293 -51.30 170.42 46.99
CA VAL A 293 -51.53 169.03 46.50
C VAL A 293 -52.94 168.82 45.90
N LYS A 294 -53.70 169.90 45.65
CA LYS A 294 -55.10 169.86 45.22
C LYS A 294 -55.30 169.65 43.70
N ASP A 295 -54.21 169.50 42.94
CA ASP A 295 -54.20 169.72 41.48
C ASP A 295 -53.99 168.45 40.63
N LEU A 296 -52.97 167.62 40.93
CA LEU A 296 -52.46 166.62 39.98
C LEU A 296 -52.62 165.16 40.43
N GLN A 297 -53.84 164.65 40.26
CA GLN A 297 -54.05 163.22 39.95
C GLN A 297 -53.83 162.98 38.44
N GLN A 298 -53.46 161.74 38.05
CA GLN A 298 -53.94 160.98 36.86
C GLN A 298 -52.85 160.26 35.98
N ARG A 299 -52.84 158.89 36.02
CA ARG A 299 -52.48 157.90 34.94
C ARG A 299 -50.99 157.65 34.54
N LEU A 300 -50.55 156.50 33.94
CA LEU A 300 -51.10 155.10 33.72
C LEU A 300 -50.10 154.11 33.00
N GLY A 301 -50.16 152.79 33.28
CA GLY A 301 -49.97 151.61 32.35
C GLY A 301 -48.56 151.00 32.03
N GLU A 302 -48.33 149.81 31.40
CA GLU A 302 -48.99 148.43 31.25
C GLU A 302 -48.25 147.46 30.22
N ALA A 303 -48.13 146.08 30.36
CA ALA A 303 -47.45 145.09 29.40
C ALA A 303 -47.55 143.48 29.62
N GLU A 304 -47.22 142.55 28.63
CA GLU A 304 -47.16 141.00 28.64
C GLU A 304 -46.27 140.29 27.47
N ASN A 305 -46.13 138.96 27.02
CA ASN A 305 -46.41 137.48 27.35
C ASN A 305 -45.71 136.34 26.39
N LEU A 306 -45.79 134.99 26.69
CA LEU A 306 -45.69 133.65 25.88
C LEU A 306 -44.37 133.10 25.16
N ALA A 307 -44.14 131.88 24.53
CA ALA A 307 -44.46 130.37 24.53
C ALA A 307 -43.72 129.56 23.33
N MET A 308 -43.65 128.22 22.93
CA MET A 308 -43.87 126.76 23.38
C MET A 308 -43.48 125.60 22.30
N LYS A 309 -43.33 124.26 22.66
CA LYS A 309 -43.26 122.92 21.86
C LYS A 309 -41.89 122.36 21.25
N GLY A 310 -41.62 121.08 20.77
CA GLY A 310 -42.13 119.65 20.88
C GLY A 310 -41.89 118.59 19.68
N GLY A 311 -41.49 117.28 19.85
CA GLY A 311 -41.49 116.16 18.77
C GLY A 311 -40.71 114.76 18.95
N LYS A 312 -40.98 113.63 18.17
CA LYS A 312 -40.28 112.24 18.13
C LYS A 312 -40.79 111.17 17.05
N LYS A 313 -40.03 110.09 16.59
CA LYS A 313 -40.61 108.82 15.93
C LYS A 313 -40.00 107.34 15.92
N GLN A 314 -38.91 106.94 15.19
CA GLN A 314 -38.84 106.00 13.99
C GLN A 314 -38.75 104.39 13.88
N LEU A 315 -38.14 103.56 14.75
CA LEU A 315 -37.31 102.30 14.54
C LEU A 315 -37.63 101.00 13.64
N GLN A 316 -38.84 100.62 13.22
CA GLN A 316 -39.28 99.17 13.18
C GLN A 316 -38.97 98.17 12.00
N LYS A 317 -37.98 98.34 11.08
CA LYS A 317 -37.91 97.48 9.85
C LYS A 317 -36.87 96.32 9.81
N LEU A 318 -36.17 96.01 10.89
CA LEU A 318 -35.02 95.06 10.86
C LEU A 318 -35.24 93.70 11.54
N GLU A 319 -36.27 93.55 12.36
CA GLU A 319 -36.38 92.42 13.31
C GLU A 319 -36.89 91.11 12.68
N ALA A 320 -37.59 91.17 11.54
CA ALA A 320 -38.35 90.04 10.97
C ALA A 320 -37.53 89.02 10.15
N ARG A 321 -36.22 89.20 9.97
CA ARG A 321 -35.38 88.35 9.07
C ARG A 321 -34.37 87.45 9.79
N VAL A 322 -34.40 87.40 11.13
CA VAL A 322 -33.50 86.55 11.94
C VAL A 322 -34.13 85.18 12.19
N THR A 323 -35.40 85.15 12.60
CA THR A 323 -36.12 83.95 13.06
C THR A 323 -36.36 82.87 12.00
N GLU A 324 -36.28 83.21 10.71
CA GLU A 324 -36.56 82.27 9.61
C GLU A 324 -35.38 81.30 9.38
N LEU A 325 -34.14 81.76 9.60
CA LEU A 325 -32.90 80.97 9.40
C LEU A 325 -32.56 80.02 10.57
N GLU A 326 -33.13 80.25 11.75
CA GLU A 326 -32.85 79.43 12.94
C GLU A 326 -33.60 78.07 12.89
N THR A 327 -34.68 77.98 12.12
CA THR A 327 -35.58 76.81 12.11
C THR A 327 -35.09 75.67 11.21
N GLU A 328 -34.39 75.97 10.11
CA GLU A 328 -33.87 74.95 9.19
C GLU A 328 -32.68 74.17 9.81
N LEU A 329 -31.92 74.80 10.71
CA LEU A 329 -30.73 74.20 11.33
C LEU A 329 -31.04 73.07 12.33
N GLU A 330 -32.18 73.12 13.02
CA GLU A 330 -32.60 72.04 13.94
C GLU A 330 -33.07 70.77 13.23
N ALA A 331 -33.59 70.89 12.00
CA ALA A 331 -34.14 69.76 11.27
C ALA A 331 -33.05 68.76 10.86
N GLU A 332 -31.96 69.26 10.28
CA GLU A 332 -30.88 68.44 9.72
C GLU A 332 -30.11 67.66 10.81
N GLN A 333 -29.93 68.26 12.00
CA GLN A 333 -29.26 67.59 13.13
C GLN A 333 -30.01 66.34 13.61
N ARG A 334 -31.34 66.28 13.48
CA ARG A 334 -32.12 65.10 13.90
C ARG A 334 -31.96 63.94 12.92
N HIS A 335 -31.77 64.21 11.62
CA HIS A 335 -31.77 63.15 10.59
C HIS A 335 -30.49 62.29 10.61
N GLY A 336 -29.33 62.87 10.94
CA GLY A 336 -28.04 62.16 11.00
C GLY A 336 -27.91 61.12 12.12
N SER A 337 -28.68 61.26 13.21
CA SER A 337 -28.61 60.40 14.41
C SER A 337 -28.93 58.93 14.13
N ASP A 338 -29.92 58.65 13.29
CA ASP A 338 -30.42 57.29 13.06
C ASP A 338 -29.70 56.56 11.91
N ALA A 339 -29.16 57.30 10.93
CA ALA A 339 -28.33 56.74 9.87
C ALA A 339 -27.11 55.97 10.43
N VAL A 340 -26.42 56.56 11.43
CA VAL A 340 -25.24 55.96 12.08
C VAL A 340 -25.59 54.67 12.85
N LYS A 341 -26.80 54.57 13.40
CA LYS A 341 -27.29 53.35 14.09
C LYS A 341 -27.57 52.23 13.09
N GLY A 342 -28.08 52.57 11.90
CA GLY A 342 -28.28 51.63 10.80
C GLY A 342 -26.98 50.99 10.32
N VAL A 343 -25.95 51.80 10.02
CA VAL A 343 -24.63 51.33 9.55
C VAL A 343 -24.05 50.24 10.47
N ARG A 344 -24.01 50.49 11.78
CA ARG A 344 -23.48 49.53 12.78
C ARG A 344 -24.22 48.20 12.86
N LYS A 345 -25.47 48.13 12.39
CA LYS A 345 -26.26 46.90 12.30
C LYS A 345 -25.89 46.10 11.05
N TYR A 346 -25.68 46.78 9.92
CA TYR A 346 -25.21 46.15 8.68
C TYR A 346 -23.75 45.71 8.76
N GLU A 347 -22.86 46.47 9.41
CA GLU A 347 -21.46 46.07 9.66
C GLU A 347 -21.34 44.71 10.38
N ARG A 348 -22.21 44.47 11.37
CA ARG A 348 -22.26 43.17 12.07
C ARG A 348 -22.72 42.05 11.14
N LYS A 349 -23.76 42.30 10.34
CA LYS A 349 -24.28 41.30 9.38
C LYS A 349 -23.28 41.00 8.26
N ILE A 350 -22.50 41.99 7.83
CA ILE A 350 -21.38 41.80 6.90
C ILE A 350 -20.33 40.88 7.52
N LYS A 351 -19.87 41.14 8.76
CA LYS A 351 -18.88 40.27 9.42
C LYS A 351 -19.38 38.82 9.62
N GLU A 352 -20.65 38.65 9.96
CA GLU A 352 -21.30 37.34 10.11
C GLU A 352 -21.37 36.59 8.76
N LEU A 353 -21.76 37.27 7.67
CA LEU A 353 -21.78 36.70 6.31
C LEU A 353 -20.37 36.45 5.75
N THR A 354 -19.37 37.26 6.10
CA THR A 354 -17.97 37.00 5.73
C THR A 354 -17.45 35.74 6.40
N TYR A 355 -17.70 35.57 7.71
CA TYR A 355 -17.33 34.35 8.42
C TYR A 355 -18.01 33.11 7.79
N GLN A 356 -19.31 33.19 7.52
CA GLN A 356 -20.05 32.11 6.83
C GLN A 356 -19.43 31.81 5.45
N SER A 357 -19.12 32.82 4.65
CA SER A 357 -18.49 32.66 3.34
C SER A 357 -17.10 32.00 3.42
N ASP A 358 -16.31 32.27 4.45
CA ASP A 358 -14.99 31.65 4.64
C ASP A 358 -15.09 30.23 5.21
N GLU A 359 -16.14 29.89 5.96
CA GLU A 359 -16.45 28.51 6.36
C GLU A 359 -16.94 27.70 5.14
N ASP A 360 -17.81 28.27 4.32
CA ASP A 360 -18.33 27.64 3.11
C ASP A 360 -17.25 27.45 2.03
N LYS A 361 -16.27 28.36 1.91
CA LYS A 361 -15.08 28.14 1.06
C LYS A 361 -14.29 26.91 1.48
N LYS A 362 -14.10 26.66 2.78
CA LYS A 362 -13.41 25.45 3.27
C LYS A 362 -14.23 24.19 2.96
N ASN A 363 -15.55 24.26 3.06
CA ASN A 363 -16.44 23.16 2.68
C ASN A 363 -16.38 22.89 1.16
N VAL A 364 -16.37 23.94 0.32
CA VAL A 364 -16.19 23.81 -1.13
C VAL A 364 -14.82 23.21 -1.48
N ILE A 365 -13.73 23.61 -0.81
CA ILE A 365 -12.41 22.98 -1.01
C ILE A 365 -12.45 21.50 -0.64
N ARG A 366 -12.99 21.13 0.53
CA ARG A 366 -13.13 19.72 0.93
C ARG A 366 -14.03 18.90 0.01
N LEU A 367 -15.02 19.53 -0.64
CA LEU A 367 -15.86 18.89 -1.66
C LEU A 367 -15.12 18.77 -2.99
N GLN A 368 -14.27 19.73 -3.36
CA GLN A 368 -13.39 19.64 -4.53
C GLN A 368 -12.36 18.52 -4.36
N ASP A 369 -11.70 18.41 -3.20
CA ASP A 369 -10.79 17.29 -2.86
C ASP A 369 -11.51 15.93 -3.04
N LEU A 370 -12.77 15.85 -2.61
CA LEU A 370 -13.59 14.65 -2.75
C LEU A 370 -13.97 14.37 -4.21
N VAL A 371 -14.33 15.40 -4.96
CA VAL A 371 -14.62 15.33 -6.40
C VAL A 371 -13.39 14.88 -7.17
N ASP A 372 -12.20 15.38 -6.86
CA ASP A 372 -10.95 15.02 -7.52
C ASP A 372 -10.56 13.55 -7.21
N ILE A 373 -10.77 13.10 -5.97
CA ILE A 373 -10.65 11.67 -5.58
C ILE A 373 -11.65 10.80 -6.36
N PHE A 374 -12.89 11.26 -6.57
CA PHE A 374 -13.87 10.54 -7.38
C PHE A 374 -13.56 10.59 -8.88
N GLN A 375 -13.03 11.70 -9.42
CA GLN A 375 -12.57 11.78 -10.82
C GLN A 375 -11.37 10.86 -11.09
N LEU A 376 -10.43 10.72 -10.14
CA LEU A 376 -9.35 9.75 -10.23
C LEU A 376 -9.86 8.31 -10.22
N LYS A 377 -10.92 8.01 -9.45
CA LYS A 377 -11.60 6.70 -9.49
C LYS A 377 -12.39 6.48 -10.77
N ILE A 378 -13.08 7.50 -11.29
CA ILE A 378 -13.79 7.42 -12.58
C ILE A 378 -12.79 7.12 -13.69
N LYS A 379 -11.68 7.87 -13.80
CA LYS A 379 -10.61 7.59 -14.77
C LYS A 379 -9.98 6.21 -14.62
N ALA A 380 -9.86 5.69 -13.40
CA ALA A 380 -9.40 4.33 -13.17
C ALA A 380 -10.41 3.27 -13.66
N TYR A 381 -11.72 3.49 -13.46
CA TYR A 381 -12.76 2.59 -13.96
C TYR A 381 -13.03 2.73 -15.47
N GLU A 382 -12.93 3.93 -16.04
CA GLU A 382 -12.95 4.19 -17.48
C GLU A 382 -11.80 3.41 -18.14
N ARG A 383 -10.57 3.60 -17.66
CA ARG A 383 -9.41 2.82 -18.13
C ARG A 383 -9.58 1.31 -17.95
N GLN A 384 -10.15 0.86 -16.82
CA GLN A 384 -10.40 -0.57 -16.60
C GLN A 384 -11.51 -1.14 -17.50
N ALA A 385 -12.45 -0.30 -17.95
CA ALA A 385 -13.44 -0.66 -18.96
C ALA A 385 -12.84 -0.67 -20.38
N GLU A 386 -12.01 0.33 -20.74
CA GLU A 386 -11.26 0.39 -22.00
C GLU A 386 -10.31 -0.83 -22.13
N GLU A 387 -9.52 -1.15 -21.09
CA GLU A 387 -8.64 -2.32 -21.09
C GLU A 387 -9.42 -3.66 -21.17
N ALA A 388 -10.68 -3.70 -20.71
CA ALA A 388 -11.56 -4.86 -20.85
C ALA A 388 -12.24 -4.92 -22.23
N GLU A 389 -12.60 -3.78 -22.82
CA GLU A 389 -13.18 -3.67 -24.16
C GLU A 389 -12.12 -3.93 -25.26
N GLU A 390 -10.87 -3.50 -25.06
CA GLU A 390 -9.74 -3.85 -25.93
C GLU A 390 -9.41 -5.34 -25.87
N GLN A 391 -9.46 -5.96 -24.69
CA GLN A 391 -9.37 -7.42 -24.54
C GLN A 391 -10.54 -8.13 -25.23
N ALA A 392 -11.79 -7.68 -25.02
CA ALA A 392 -12.96 -8.25 -25.68
C ALA A 392 -12.84 -8.16 -27.20
N ASN A 393 -12.48 -7.00 -27.75
CA ASN A 393 -12.33 -6.78 -29.18
C ASN A 393 -11.15 -7.55 -29.79
N THR A 394 -10.01 -7.67 -29.10
CA THR A 394 -8.87 -8.50 -29.59
C THR A 394 -9.18 -10.00 -29.53
N HIS A 395 -10.03 -10.46 -28.62
CA HIS A 395 -10.58 -11.82 -28.65
C HIS A 395 -11.61 -12.00 -29.80
N LEU A 396 -12.48 -11.02 -30.03
CA LEU A 396 -13.52 -11.07 -31.08
C LEU A 396 -12.92 -11.00 -32.49
N ALA A 397 -11.84 -10.24 -32.68
CA ALA A 397 -11.06 -10.19 -33.91
C ALA A 397 -10.41 -11.55 -34.20
N LYS A 398 -9.67 -12.11 -33.23
CA LYS A 398 -9.02 -13.43 -33.37
C LYS A 398 -10.02 -14.55 -33.62
N LEU A 399 -11.20 -14.50 -33.00
CA LEU A 399 -12.26 -15.49 -33.25
C LEU A 399 -12.70 -15.46 -34.73
N ARG A 400 -12.98 -14.27 -35.27
CA ARG A 400 -13.40 -14.09 -36.67
C ARG A 400 -12.31 -14.47 -37.67
N GLU A 401 -11.07 -14.05 -37.41
CA GLU A 401 -9.90 -14.33 -38.25
C GLU A 401 -9.60 -15.84 -38.32
N VAL A 402 -9.63 -16.54 -37.19
CA VAL A 402 -9.43 -18.00 -37.13
C VAL A 402 -10.61 -18.77 -37.74
N GLN A 403 -11.86 -18.33 -37.56
CA GLN A 403 -13.01 -18.97 -38.21
C GLN A 403 -12.97 -18.84 -39.73
N SER A 404 -12.78 -17.62 -40.28
CA SER A 404 -12.70 -17.41 -41.74
C SER A 404 -11.59 -18.25 -42.36
N HIS A 405 -10.39 -18.25 -41.75
CA HIS A 405 -9.26 -19.00 -42.28
C HIS A 405 -9.35 -20.52 -42.11
N LEU A 406 -10.12 -21.04 -41.15
CA LEU A 406 -10.38 -22.47 -41.05
C LEU A 406 -11.41 -22.92 -42.07
N GLU A 407 -12.57 -22.25 -42.11
CA GLU A 407 -13.70 -22.59 -42.98
C GLU A 407 -13.33 -22.46 -44.48
N GLU A 408 -12.64 -21.38 -44.87
CA GLU A 408 -12.15 -21.21 -46.26
C GLU A 408 -11.08 -22.24 -46.65
N ALA A 409 -10.19 -22.63 -45.72
CA ALA A 409 -9.10 -23.56 -46.02
C ALA A 409 -9.57 -25.01 -46.12
N GLU A 410 -10.45 -25.45 -45.23
CA GLU A 410 -11.03 -26.80 -45.26
C GLU A 410 -11.89 -26.99 -46.53
N GLU A 411 -12.79 -26.04 -46.86
CA GLU A 411 -13.63 -26.16 -48.06
C GLU A 411 -12.81 -26.09 -49.36
N CYS A 412 -11.77 -25.24 -49.43
CA CYS A 412 -10.89 -25.21 -50.60
C CYS A 412 -10.04 -26.49 -50.77
N ALA A 413 -9.53 -27.07 -49.67
CA ALA A 413 -8.70 -28.27 -49.73
C ALA A 413 -9.50 -29.50 -50.20
N ASP A 414 -10.65 -29.76 -49.57
CA ASP A 414 -11.49 -30.92 -49.89
C ASP A 414 -12.01 -30.87 -51.34
N ILE A 415 -12.39 -29.69 -51.83
CA ILE A 415 -12.84 -29.53 -53.23
C ILE A 415 -11.67 -29.76 -54.19
N ALA A 416 -10.46 -29.26 -53.89
CA ALA A 416 -9.29 -29.43 -54.75
C ALA A 416 -8.84 -30.90 -54.86
N GLU A 417 -8.68 -31.60 -53.73
CA GLU A 417 -8.27 -33.02 -53.76
C GLU A 417 -9.34 -33.91 -54.41
N SER A 418 -10.61 -33.65 -54.12
CA SER A 418 -11.76 -34.37 -54.70
C SER A 418 -11.80 -34.25 -56.24
N GLN A 419 -11.50 -33.07 -56.80
CA GLN A 419 -11.49 -32.86 -58.26
C GLN A 419 -10.23 -33.41 -58.92
N ILE A 420 -9.04 -33.18 -58.36
CA ILE A 420 -7.77 -33.64 -58.97
C ILE A 420 -7.70 -35.17 -59.03
N ASN A 421 -8.11 -35.86 -57.96
CA ASN A 421 -8.12 -37.32 -57.95
C ASN A 421 -9.17 -37.92 -58.92
N LYS A 422 -10.33 -37.27 -59.09
CA LYS A 422 -11.33 -37.70 -60.08
C LYS A 422 -10.86 -37.49 -61.53
N MET A 423 -10.15 -36.39 -61.82
CA MET A 423 -9.67 -36.12 -63.19
C MET A 423 -8.46 -36.98 -63.58
N LYS A 424 -7.48 -37.18 -62.69
CA LYS A 424 -6.31 -38.04 -63.00
C LYS A 424 -6.69 -39.49 -63.31
N VAL A 425 -7.72 -40.04 -62.66
CA VAL A 425 -8.19 -41.42 -62.89
C VAL A 425 -9.06 -41.56 -64.15
N LYS A 426 -9.64 -40.47 -64.68
CA LYS A 426 -10.51 -40.50 -65.88
C LYS A 426 -9.88 -40.01 -67.18
N GLY A 427 -8.68 -39.42 -67.15
CA GLY A 427 -7.96 -39.02 -68.38
C GLY A 427 -7.16 -40.12 -69.08
N GLY A 428 -7.09 -41.33 -68.50
CA GLY A 428 -6.21 -42.42 -68.96
C GLY A 428 -6.79 -43.37 -70.01
N ASP A 429 -8.09 -43.33 -70.27
CA ASP A 429 -8.78 -44.19 -71.24
C ASP A 429 -10.05 -43.50 -71.79
N LEU A 430 -10.52 -43.92 -72.96
CA LEU A 430 -11.48 -43.23 -73.85
C LEU A 430 -10.91 -41.96 -74.54
N GLY A 431 -11.25 -41.64 -75.79
CA GLY A 431 -12.12 -42.38 -76.70
C GLY A 431 -12.20 -41.80 -78.12
N LYS A 432 -12.01 -42.68 -79.10
CA LYS A 432 -12.16 -42.50 -80.56
C LYS A 432 -13.47 -41.79 -80.99
N ARG A 433 -13.41 -41.05 -82.12
CA ARG A 433 -14.48 -40.64 -83.09
C ARG A 433 -14.91 -39.15 -83.14
N ALA A 434 -14.28 -38.38 -84.02
CA ALA A 434 -14.88 -37.49 -85.05
C ALA A 434 -13.70 -36.98 -85.92
N LYS A 435 -13.66 -37.03 -87.27
CA LYS A 435 -14.56 -36.45 -88.31
C LYS A 435 -14.70 -34.94 -88.19
N ASP A 436 -14.74 -34.15 -89.27
CA ASP A 436 -14.33 -34.26 -90.69
C ASP A 436 -14.71 -32.90 -91.30
N SER A 437 -14.08 -32.45 -92.40
CA SER A 437 -14.35 -31.18 -93.12
C SER A 437 -14.10 -29.87 -92.32
N GLY A 438 -13.66 -28.79 -92.96
CA GLY A 438 -13.22 -28.65 -94.35
C GLY A 438 -12.73 -27.23 -94.68
N GLU A 439 -12.01 -27.12 -95.81
CA GLU A 439 -11.37 -25.93 -96.41
C GLU A 439 -10.25 -25.24 -95.61
#